data_AF-A0A925J7R3-F1
#
_entry.id   AF-A0A925J7R3-F1
#
_cell.length_a   1.000
_cell.length_b   1.000
_cell.length_c   1.000
_cell.angle_alpha   90.00
_cell.angle_beta   90.00
_cell.angle_gamma   90.00
#
_symmetry.space_group_name_H-M   'P 1'
#
loop_
_entity.id
_entity.type
_entity.pdbx_description
1 polymer ?
#
loop_
_entity_poly.entity_id
_entity_poly.type
_entity_poly.pdbx_seq_one_letter_code
_entity_poly.pdbx_strand_id
1 'polypeptide(L)'
;MPLPSRLDRYSVLPTEAVRERGGVLSFFGSQKREGGWEVPRHLRVACCMGSVELDLREAILSEGDTVIEVIAFMGSVEILLPPGVRVDMEGDALVGEYTFTPDPTALAPRGAPRIILQGNAILASVEAESRYAGERKRDAQRRVKAARRQVGSG
;
A
#
# COMPACT_ATOMS: atom_id res chain seq x y z
N MET A 1 -25.08 -4.46 -13.09
CA MET A 1 -24.64 -3.61 -11.96
C MET A 1 -23.70 -2.56 -12.54
N PRO A 2 -23.99 -1.25 -12.44
CA PRO A 2 -23.06 -0.23 -12.93
C PRO A 2 -21.82 -0.22 -12.03
N LEU A 3 -20.64 -0.10 -12.63
CA LEU A 3 -19.40 0.09 -11.89
C LEU A 3 -19.50 1.42 -11.11
N PRO A 4 -19.11 1.48 -9.83
CA PRO A 4 -19.18 2.71 -9.04
C PRO A 4 -18.36 3.82 -9.71
N SER A 5 -18.92 5.04 -9.65
CA SER A 5 -18.34 6.22 -10.27
C SER A 5 -16.98 6.57 -9.66
N ARG A 6 -16.20 7.37 -10.39
CA ARG A 6 -14.75 7.62 -10.24
C ARG A 6 -14.26 7.99 -8.82
N LEU A 7 -15.13 8.39 -7.90
CA LEU A 7 -14.79 9.02 -6.61
C LEU A 7 -15.07 8.16 -5.36
N ASP A 8 -15.69 6.98 -5.49
CA ASP A 8 -16.07 6.16 -4.31
C ASP A 8 -15.03 5.11 -3.91
N ARG A 9 -13.78 5.20 -4.41
CA ARG A 9 -12.76 4.14 -4.19
C ARG A 9 -11.84 4.38 -3.00
N TYR A 10 -11.61 5.63 -2.62
CA TYR A 10 -10.81 6.07 -1.47
C TYR A 10 -10.95 7.59 -1.34
N SER A 11 -10.71 8.15 -0.15
CA SER A 11 -10.80 9.59 0.10
C SER A 11 -9.48 10.28 -0.25
N VAL A 12 -9.54 11.45 -0.89
CA VAL A 12 -8.36 12.25 -1.24
C VAL A 12 -8.54 13.68 -0.74
N LEU A 13 -7.49 14.25 -0.14
CA LEU A 13 -7.45 15.65 0.28
C LEU A 13 -6.41 16.45 -0.53
N PRO A 14 -6.65 17.76 -0.75
CA PRO A 14 -5.62 18.66 -1.26
C PRO A 14 -4.34 18.55 -0.44
N THR A 15 -3.19 18.63 -1.11
CA THR A 15 -1.88 18.41 -0.50
C THR A 15 -1.64 19.28 0.73
N GLU A 16 -2.09 20.55 0.74
CA GLU A 16 -1.95 21.46 1.89
C GLU A 16 -2.77 21.08 3.12
N ALA A 17 -3.80 20.25 2.96
CA ALA A 17 -4.67 19.83 4.05
C ALA A 17 -4.13 18.60 4.80
N VAL A 18 -3.14 17.91 4.22
CA VAL A 18 -2.59 16.67 4.78
C VAL A 18 -1.34 16.94 5.62
N ARG A 19 -1.17 16.22 6.73
CA ARG A 19 0.03 16.28 7.57
C ARG A 19 1.29 16.02 6.72
N GLU A 20 2.27 16.91 6.82
CA GLU A 20 3.53 16.79 6.07
C GLU A 20 4.32 15.52 6.43
N ARG A 21 4.40 15.17 7.72
CA ARG A 21 5.19 14.04 8.22
C ARG A 21 4.47 13.25 9.29
N GLY A 22 4.73 11.95 9.33
CA GLY A 22 4.36 11.08 10.45
C GLY A 22 5.18 9.81 10.48
N GLY A 23 4.97 8.99 11.51
CA GLY A 23 5.70 7.74 11.68
C GLY A 23 4.92 6.62 12.33
N VAL A 24 5.37 5.39 12.08
CA VAL A 24 4.96 4.14 12.74
C VAL A 24 6.22 3.39 13.14
N LEU A 25 6.30 2.97 14.39
CA LEU A 25 7.43 2.23 14.93
C LEU A 25 6.93 0.94 15.60
N SER A 26 7.51 -0.19 15.22
CA SER A 26 7.34 -1.46 15.91
C SER A 26 8.71 -2.05 16.28
N PHE A 27 8.86 -2.43 17.54
CA PHE A 27 10.07 -3.05 18.09
C PHE A 27 9.63 -4.22 18.99
N PHE A 28 9.92 -5.47 18.58
CA PHE A 28 9.44 -6.68 19.27
C PHE A 28 7.92 -6.75 19.44
N GLY A 29 7.16 -6.42 18.38
CA GLY A 29 5.71 -6.46 18.44
C GLY A 29 5.05 -6.30 17.08
N SER A 30 3.74 -6.09 17.10
CA SER A 30 2.96 -5.77 15.91
C SER A 30 2.34 -4.39 16.03
N GLN A 31 2.25 -3.67 14.91
CA GLN A 31 1.47 -2.44 14.80
C GLN A 31 0.50 -2.59 13.65
N LYS A 32 -0.74 -2.14 13.86
CA LYS A 32 -1.77 -2.09 12.82
C LYS A 32 -2.34 -0.69 12.74
N ARG A 33 -2.46 -0.15 11.54
CA ARG A 33 -3.26 1.05 11.25
C ARG A 33 -4.32 0.73 10.22
N GLU A 34 -5.57 1.03 10.54
CA GLU A 34 -6.72 0.74 9.69
C GLU A 34 -7.78 1.86 9.77
N GLY A 35 -8.75 1.82 8.85
CA GLY A 35 -9.84 2.79 8.76
C GLY A 35 -9.48 4.08 8.01
N GLY A 36 -10.34 5.09 8.14
CA GLY A 36 -10.26 6.39 7.45
C GLY A 36 -9.25 7.37 8.03
N TRP A 37 -8.05 6.91 8.38
CA TRP A 37 -7.00 7.78 8.89
C TRP A 37 -6.32 8.56 7.77
N GLU A 38 -5.80 9.74 8.10
CA GLU A 38 -5.11 10.60 7.15
C GLU A 38 -3.63 10.21 7.03
N VAL A 39 -3.21 9.78 5.85
CA VAL A 39 -1.84 9.35 5.59
C VAL A 39 -0.97 10.58 5.34
N PRO A 40 0.07 10.83 6.16
CA PRO A 40 0.97 11.95 5.94
C PRO A 40 1.67 11.85 4.59
N ARG A 41 2.05 12.99 4.01
CA ARG A 41 2.80 13.05 2.74
C ARG A 41 4.12 12.30 2.80
N HIS A 42 4.81 12.32 3.95
CA HIS A 42 5.97 11.48 4.23
C HIS A 42 5.72 10.63 5.48
N LEU A 43 5.48 9.35 5.28
CA LEU A 43 5.28 8.38 6.34
C LEU A 43 6.53 7.51 6.50
N ARG A 44 7.15 7.57 7.69
CA ARG A 44 8.28 6.68 8.03
C ARG A 44 7.79 5.46 8.80
N VAL A 45 8.14 4.27 8.32
CA VAL A 45 7.78 2.99 8.94
C VAL A 45 9.07 2.29 9.36
N ALA A 46 9.25 2.13 10.66
CA ALA A 46 10.38 1.39 11.22
C ALA A 46 9.87 0.10 11.89
N CYS A 47 10.38 -1.04 11.45
CA CYS A 47 10.03 -2.34 11.99
C CYS A 47 11.31 -3.12 12.34
N CYS A 48 11.45 -3.50 13.60
CA CYS A 48 12.55 -4.35 14.04
C CYS A 48 11.98 -5.54 14.81
N MET A 49 12.28 -6.76 14.35
CA MET A 49 11.87 -7.99 15.03
C MET A 49 10.37 -8.06 15.33
N GLY A 50 9.55 -7.72 14.34
CA GLY A 50 8.12 -7.54 14.51
C GLY A 50 7.36 -7.46 13.20
N SER A 51 6.14 -6.94 13.26
CA SER A 51 5.33 -6.67 12.07
C SER A 51 4.66 -5.30 12.09
N VAL A 52 4.42 -4.76 10.90
CA VAL A 52 3.59 -3.57 10.69
C VAL A 52 2.59 -3.84 9.58
N GLU A 53 1.31 -3.63 9.85
CA GLU A 53 0.24 -3.69 8.85
C GLU A 53 -0.36 -2.28 8.69
N LEU A 54 -0.23 -1.73 7.49
CA LEU A 54 -0.84 -0.46 7.11
C LEU A 54 -1.98 -0.72 6.13
N ASP A 55 -3.22 -0.59 6.61
CA ASP A 55 -4.40 -0.65 5.77
C ASP A 55 -4.76 0.75 5.29
N LEU A 56 -4.46 1.02 4.02
CA LEU A 56 -4.76 2.28 3.34
C LEU A 56 -6.03 2.19 2.48
N ARG A 57 -6.76 1.08 2.52
CA ARG A 57 -7.93 0.84 1.64
C ARG A 57 -9.07 1.81 1.90
N GLU A 58 -9.20 2.26 3.13
CA GLU A 58 -10.20 3.26 3.56
C GLU A 58 -9.54 4.60 3.93
N ALA A 59 -8.21 4.68 3.86
CA ALA A 59 -7.46 5.83 4.32
C ALA A 59 -7.63 7.05 3.39
N ILE A 60 -7.35 8.22 3.96
CA ILE A 60 -7.37 9.49 3.24
C ILE A 60 -5.97 9.77 2.71
N LEU A 61 -5.82 9.75 1.39
CA LEU A 61 -4.54 10.00 0.70
C LEU A 61 -4.43 11.46 0.27
N SER A 62 -3.21 11.95 0.08
CA SER A 62 -3.00 13.28 -0.51
C SER A 62 -3.16 13.25 -2.03
N GLU A 63 -3.61 14.36 -2.61
CA GLU A 63 -3.43 14.59 -4.03
C GLU A 63 -1.92 14.64 -4.36
N GLY A 64 -1.49 13.88 -5.37
CA GLY A 64 -0.08 13.80 -5.76
C GLY A 64 0.66 12.63 -5.11
N ASP A 65 1.85 12.93 -4.59
CA ASP A 65 2.80 11.93 -4.12
C ASP A 65 2.76 11.79 -2.59
N THR A 66 2.58 10.55 -2.13
CA THR A 66 2.80 10.14 -0.75
C THR A 66 4.01 9.21 -0.71
N VAL A 67 5.00 9.58 0.08
CA VAL A 67 6.22 8.80 0.29
C VAL A 67 6.05 7.92 1.53
N ILE A 68 6.23 6.62 1.36
CA ILE A 68 6.30 5.66 2.47
C ILE A 68 7.73 5.13 2.52
N GLU A 69 8.46 5.57 3.53
CA GLU A 69 9.85 5.16 3.77
C GLU A 69 9.88 4.01 4.77
N VAL A 70 10.24 2.82 4.31
CA VAL A 70 10.28 1.60 5.11
C VAL A 70 11.71 1.24 5.49
N ILE A 71 11.94 1.07 6.79
CA ILE A 71 13.17 0.53 7.35
C ILE A 71 12.79 -0.72 8.15
N ALA A 72 13.09 -1.89 7.60
CA ALA A 72 12.71 -3.16 8.20
C ALA A 72 13.94 -4.03 8.50
N PHE A 73 14.01 -4.57 9.70
CA PHE A 73 15.03 -5.53 10.12
C PHE A 73 14.38 -6.73 10.81
N MET A 74 14.64 -7.95 10.30
CA MET A 74 14.11 -9.20 10.88
C MET A 74 12.59 -9.17 11.15
N GLY A 75 11.79 -8.71 10.19
CA GLY A 75 10.35 -8.52 10.40
C GLY A 75 9.55 -8.49 9.10
N SER A 76 8.29 -8.07 9.18
CA SER A 76 7.42 -7.92 8.01
C SER A 76 6.65 -6.61 8.01
N VAL A 77 6.47 -6.02 6.83
CA VAL A 77 5.64 -4.83 6.62
C VAL A 77 4.65 -5.13 5.50
N GLU A 78 3.36 -5.19 5.84
CA GLU A 78 2.26 -5.35 4.87
C GLU A 78 1.55 -4.01 4.67
N ILE A 79 1.43 -3.57 3.42
CA ILE A 79 0.76 -2.32 3.03
C ILE A 79 -0.39 -2.65 2.09
N LEU A 80 -1.62 -2.46 2.55
CA LEU A 80 -2.81 -2.67 1.75
C LEU A 80 -3.23 -1.36 1.09
N LEU A 81 -3.22 -1.34 -0.24
CA LEU A 81 -3.54 -0.17 -1.03
C LEU A 81 -4.93 -0.31 -1.67
N PRO A 82 -5.68 0.79 -1.78
CA PRO A 82 -6.92 0.76 -2.51
C PRO A 82 -6.65 0.62 -4.02
N PRO A 83 -7.51 -0.08 -4.78
CA PRO A 83 -7.31 -0.26 -6.21
C PRO A 83 -7.33 1.04 -7.00
N GLY A 84 -6.44 1.16 -7.99
CA GLY A 84 -6.34 2.34 -8.86
C GLY A 84 -5.39 3.44 -8.35
N VAL A 85 -4.63 3.17 -7.30
CA VAL A 85 -3.47 3.98 -6.87
C VAL A 85 -2.24 3.58 -7.71
N ARG A 86 -1.37 4.55 -8.02
CA ARG A 86 -0.08 4.28 -8.66
C ARG A 86 0.96 3.98 -7.59
N VAL A 87 1.85 3.02 -7.84
CA VAL A 87 2.92 2.66 -6.91
C VAL A 87 4.23 2.63 -7.66
N ASP A 88 5.17 3.45 -7.18
CA ASP A 88 6.56 3.45 -7.64
C ASP A 88 7.41 2.79 -6.54
N MET A 89 8.17 1.77 -6.93
CA MET A 89 9.01 0.99 -6.03
C MET A 89 10.44 1.52 -6.12
N GLU A 90 10.90 2.21 -5.09
CA GLU A 90 12.24 2.81 -4.99
C GLU A 90 13.07 2.20 -3.83
N GLY A 91 12.55 1.14 -3.21
CA GLY A 91 13.23 0.40 -2.15
C GLY A 91 13.66 -1.00 -2.59
N ASP A 92 14.46 -1.63 -1.74
CA ASP A 92 14.98 -2.98 -2.00
C ASP A 92 15.10 -3.80 -0.71
N ALA A 93 15.16 -5.12 -0.86
CA ALA A 93 15.48 -6.06 0.22
C ALA A 93 16.86 -6.68 -0.01
N LEU A 94 17.76 -6.54 0.97
CA LEU A 94 19.06 -7.23 0.93
C LEU A 94 18.89 -8.74 1.09
N VAL A 95 18.02 -9.14 2.03
CA VAL A 95 17.61 -10.53 2.24
C VAL A 95 16.14 -10.52 2.60
N GLY A 96 15.32 -11.24 1.84
CA GLY A 96 13.87 -11.29 1.99
C GLY A 96 13.17 -10.86 0.70
N GLU A 97 12.03 -10.18 0.83
CA GLU A 97 11.19 -9.78 -0.30
C GLU A 97 10.83 -8.30 -0.22
N TYR A 98 10.82 -7.61 -1.36
CA TYR A 98 10.32 -6.24 -1.50
C TYR A 98 9.44 -6.19 -2.75
N THR A 99 8.13 -6.32 -2.58
CA THR A 99 7.22 -6.57 -3.70
C THR A 99 5.97 -5.71 -3.67
N PHE A 100 5.44 -5.45 -4.86
CA PHE A 100 4.12 -4.87 -5.04
C PHE A 100 3.26 -5.74 -5.96
N THR A 101 2.08 -6.10 -5.47
CA THR A 101 1.07 -6.83 -6.24
C THR A 101 -0.08 -5.88 -6.63
N PRO A 102 -0.08 -5.37 -7.88
CA PRO A 102 -1.18 -4.54 -8.37
C PRO A 102 -2.45 -5.35 -8.63
N ASP A 103 -3.60 -4.66 -8.65
CA ASP A 103 -4.83 -5.22 -9.18
C ASP A 103 -4.80 -5.15 -10.72
N PRO A 104 -4.77 -6.28 -11.43
CA PRO A 104 -4.66 -6.32 -12.88
C PRO A 104 -5.88 -5.76 -13.61
N THR A 105 -7.00 -5.54 -12.91
CA THR A 105 -8.25 -5.00 -13.46
C THR A 105 -8.45 -3.52 -13.13
N ALA A 106 -7.67 -2.97 -12.19
CA ALA A 106 -7.79 -1.58 -11.79
C ALA A 106 -6.80 -0.71 -12.58
N LEU A 107 -7.31 0.05 -13.55
CA LEU A 107 -6.53 1.11 -14.19
C LEU A 107 -6.39 2.30 -13.23
N ALA A 108 -5.16 2.74 -13.01
CA ALA A 108 -4.89 4.00 -12.33
C ALA A 108 -5.08 5.18 -13.32
N PRO A 109 -6.12 6.02 -13.18
CA PRO A 109 -6.35 7.13 -14.09
C PRO A 109 -5.24 8.18 -14.00
N ARG A 110 -5.10 9.03 -15.03
CA ARG A 110 -4.26 10.24 -14.96
C ARG A 110 -4.70 11.09 -13.77
N GLY A 111 -3.74 11.46 -12.91
CA GLY A 111 -4.00 12.21 -11.68
C GLY A 111 -4.33 11.34 -10.45
N ALA A 112 -4.33 10.00 -10.56
CA ALA A 112 -4.44 9.15 -9.40
C ALA A 112 -3.27 9.42 -8.41
N PRO A 113 -3.53 9.39 -7.09
CA PRO A 113 -2.49 9.43 -6.08
C PRO A 113 -1.41 8.41 -6.36
N ARG A 114 -0.18 8.80 -6.05
CA ARG A 114 1.01 8.00 -6.28
C ARG A 114 1.67 7.73 -4.93
N ILE A 115 1.92 6.47 -4.66
CA ILE A 115 2.70 6.03 -3.51
C ILE A 115 4.12 5.76 -3.99
N ILE A 116 5.08 6.44 -3.40
CA ILE A 116 6.50 6.12 -3.58
C ILE A 116 6.90 5.27 -2.38
N LEU A 117 7.09 3.97 -2.63
CA LEU A 117 7.49 3.02 -1.61
C LEU A 117 9.01 2.84 -1.67
N GLN A 118 9.70 3.40 -0.69
CA GLN A 118 11.16 3.47 -0.65
C GLN A 118 11.75 2.89 0.64
N GLY A 119 13.07 2.82 0.71
CA GLY A 119 13.82 2.37 1.89
C GLY A 119 14.35 0.95 1.74
N ASN A 120 14.72 0.33 2.87
CA ASN A 120 15.48 -0.91 2.87
C ASN A 120 14.90 -1.94 3.82
N ALA A 121 14.90 -3.20 3.37
CA ALA A 121 14.58 -4.37 4.18
C ALA A 121 15.80 -5.28 4.31
N ILE A 122 16.15 -5.67 5.54
CA ILE A 122 17.26 -6.59 5.82
C ILE A 122 16.72 -7.75 6.64
N LEU A 123 16.81 -8.97 6.09
CA LEU A 123 16.22 -10.18 6.66
C LEU A 123 14.70 -10.01 6.92
N ALA A 124 14.02 -9.28 6.05
CA ALA A 124 12.65 -8.83 6.26
C ALA A 124 11.85 -8.85 4.96
N SER A 125 10.52 -8.89 5.05
CA SER A 125 9.62 -8.72 3.91
C SER A 125 8.89 -7.39 3.95
N VAL A 126 8.75 -6.76 2.78
CA VAL A 126 7.90 -5.59 2.53
C VAL A 126 6.98 -5.94 1.37
N GLU A 127 5.70 -6.08 1.68
CA GLU A 127 4.67 -6.51 0.74
C GLU A 127 3.62 -5.41 0.62
N ALA A 128 3.53 -4.81 -0.56
CA ALA A 128 2.43 -3.93 -0.91
C ALA A 128 1.42 -4.70 -1.79
N GLU A 129 0.14 -4.64 -1.44
CA GLU A 129 -0.91 -5.33 -2.20
C GLU A 129 -2.10 -4.40 -2.47
N SER A 130 -2.55 -4.36 -3.72
CA SER A 130 -3.80 -3.71 -4.07
C SER A 130 -5.00 -4.61 -3.72
N ARG A 131 -5.83 -4.18 -2.77
CA ARG A 131 -6.94 -4.97 -2.23
C ARG A 131 -8.17 -4.10 -2.00
N TYR A 132 -9.36 -4.59 -2.32
CA TYR A 132 -10.59 -3.84 -2.06
C TYR A 132 -10.87 -3.75 -0.55
N ALA A 133 -11.55 -2.68 -0.12
CA ALA A 133 -12.02 -2.55 1.27
C ALA A 133 -12.88 -3.76 1.66
N GLY A 134 -12.64 -4.34 2.84
CA GLY A 134 -13.33 -5.54 3.33
C GLY A 134 -12.94 -6.87 2.64
N GLU A 135 -12.17 -6.84 1.54
CA GLU A 135 -11.70 -8.06 0.87
C GLU A 135 -10.67 -8.79 1.74
N ARG A 136 -10.77 -10.12 1.83
CA ARG A 136 -9.81 -10.97 2.56
C ARG A 136 -8.60 -11.29 1.66
N LYS A 137 -7.43 -11.50 2.27
CA LYS A 137 -6.18 -11.86 1.54
C LYS A 137 -6.36 -13.01 0.55
N ARG A 138 -7.03 -14.09 0.98
CA ARG A 138 -7.30 -15.27 0.13
C ARG A 138 -8.13 -14.94 -1.11
N ASP A 139 -9.11 -14.05 -0.96
CA ASP A 139 -10.03 -13.69 -2.04
C ASP A 139 -9.32 -12.77 -3.04
N ALA A 140 -8.54 -11.82 -2.54
CA ALA A 140 -7.66 -10.98 -3.35
C ALA A 140 -6.67 -11.81 -4.19
N GLN A 141 -5.98 -12.76 -3.55
CA GLN A 141 -5.05 -13.66 -4.23
C GLN A 141 -5.72 -14.50 -5.32
N ARG A 142 -6.91 -15.03 -5.05
CA ARG A 142 -7.71 -15.79 -6.03
C ARG A 142 -8.08 -14.93 -7.22
N ARG A 143 -8.53 -13.69 -6.99
CA ARG A 143 -8.90 -12.72 -8.02
C ARG A 143 -7.71 -12.32 -8.88
N VAL A 144 -6.58 -11.94 -8.27
CA VAL A 144 -5.35 -11.59 -8.99
C VAL A 144 -4.85 -12.78 -9.84
N LYS A 145 -4.86 -13.99 -9.29
CA LYS A 145 -4.47 -15.21 -10.03
C LYS A 145 -5.42 -15.51 -11.19
N ALA A 146 -6.73 -15.35 -11.00
CA ALA A 146 -7.73 -15.56 -12.05
C ALA A 146 -7.58 -14.54 -13.19
N ALA A 147 -7.39 -13.26 -12.86
CA ALA A 147 -7.19 -12.21 -13.85
C ALA A 147 -5.87 -12.37 -14.63
N ARG A 148 -4.76 -12.75 -13.96
CA ARG A 148 -3.49 -13.04 -14.64
C ARG A 148 -3.60 -14.17 -15.67
N ARG A 149 -4.42 -15.19 -15.40
CA ARG A 149 -4.67 -16.30 -16.35
C ARG A 149 -5.44 -15.84 -17.60
N GLN A 150 -6.32 -14.87 -17.47
CA GLN A 150 -7.09 -14.34 -18.61
C GLN A 150 -6.25 -13.40 -19.48
N VAL A 151 -5.35 -12.61 -18.88
CA VAL A 151 -4.47 -11.69 -19.60
C VAL A 151 -3.33 -12.42 -20.34
N GLY A 152 -2.78 -13.49 -19.78
CA GLY A 152 -1.68 -14.24 -20.39
C GLY A 152 -2.10 -15.24 -21.49
N SER A 153 -3.39 -15.27 -21.88
CA SER A 153 -3.94 -16.24 -22.83
C SER A 153 -4.44 -15.61 -24.14
N GLY A 154 -4.12 -14.33 -24.38
CA GLY A 154 -4.37 -13.59 -25.63
C GLY A 154 -3.08 -12.95 -26.12
#